data_AF-A0AAN3A633-F1
#
_entry.id   AF-A0AAN3A633-F1
#
_cell.length_a   1.000
_cell.length_b   1.000
_cell.length_c   1.000
_cell.angle_alpha   90.00
_cell.angle_beta   90.00
_cell.angle_gamma   90.00
#
_symmetry.space_group_name_H-M   'P 1'
#
loop_
_entity.id
_entity.type
_entity.pdbx_description
1 polymer ?
#
loop_
_entity_poly.entity_id
_entity_poly.type
_entity_poly.pdbx_seq_one_letter_code
_entity_poly.pdbx_strand_id
1 'polypeptide(L)'
;MDEKIITTNELEVLANEFYGSKITQEEYFSRLDDIDCYQAHYLKARVYLDKQDLSNAMIEINTSIHMIEAYDENDLKCELGTFFPSLQAYVYRAAGEIYAILGEQDKATEFYIKSQYYSIQLKSDFDGVKSGIVYSFRSVSIYSLSDLISNTITVCHPSKMNDPFDSLFLLWSSESNLNRICKNNAHIKPFSDSFQYFKIRSFVGNKKLSLDNNLIRKVVMWSHYADAHKGFCIRYKLSTVFIKQAQGNGYSHKYLKRVHYLSKNEKCDILTKKKDTNSLFIWKSTEWKYENEIRLISYDPSCKDDHLQIPLDKNSMIEAIYFGYRCVESSVKNIMQILGEGVQYFKMDYDPNNVYKLKVNKILYKDYIDT
;
A
#
# COMPACT_ATOMS: atom_id res chain seq x y z
N MET A 1 12.32 41.80 -10.76
CA MET A 1 13.43 40.96 -10.27
C MET A 1 12.94 39.56 -10.52
N ASP A 2 13.48 38.89 -11.54
CA ASP A 2 13.00 37.55 -11.91
C ASP A 2 13.26 36.62 -10.72
N GLU A 3 12.17 36.19 -10.06
CA GLU A 3 12.23 35.26 -8.94
C GLU A 3 12.87 33.97 -9.47
N LYS A 4 14.07 33.68 -8.96
CA LYS A 4 14.84 32.51 -9.36
C LYS A 4 14.08 31.28 -8.88
N ILE A 5 13.39 30.60 -9.79
CA ILE A 5 12.72 29.32 -9.51
C ILE A 5 13.83 28.31 -9.23
N ILE A 6 14.03 27.99 -7.94
CA ILE A 6 15.02 26.99 -7.52
C ILE A 6 14.39 25.61 -7.62
N THR A 7 15.06 24.73 -8.36
CA THR A 7 14.64 23.35 -8.57
C THR A 7 14.99 22.49 -7.35
N THR A 8 14.26 21.41 -7.12
CA THR A 8 14.56 20.50 -6.01
C THR A 8 15.95 19.84 -6.11
N ASN A 9 16.50 19.74 -7.33
CA ASN A 9 17.86 19.26 -7.56
C ASN A 9 18.91 20.22 -6.97
N GLU A 10 18.67 21.53 -7.03
CA GLU A 10 19.59 22.54 -6.47
C GLU A 10 19.58 22.48 -4.94
N LEU A 11 18.42 22.27 -4.31
CA LEU A 11 18.30 22.05 -2.87
C LEU A 11 19.02 20.77 -2.41
N GLU A 12 18.94 19.68 -3.18
CA GLU A 12 19.63 18.43 -2.88
C GLU A 12 21.15 18.59 -2.99
N VAL A 13 21.64 19.27 -4.03
CA VAL A 13 23.06 19.60 -4.18
C VAL A 13 23.54 20.43 -2.99
N LEU A 14 22.78 21.46 -2.61
CA LEU A 14 23.13 22.32 -1.49
C LEU A 14 23.18 21.54 -0.16
N ALA A 15 22.21 20.66 0.09
CA ALA A 15 22.22 19.79 1.26
C ALA A 15 23.46 18.85 1.25
N ASN A 16 23.79 18.27 0.10
CA ASN A 16 24.97 17.42 -0.04
C ASN A 16 26.28 18.18 0.16
N GLU A 17 26.37 19.46 -0.22
CA GLU A 17 27.52 20.32 0.10
C GLU A 17 27.67 20.51 1.60
N PHE A 18 26.58 20.82 2.31
CA PHE A 18 26.60 21.01 3.76
C PHE A 18 26.94 19.72 4.51
N TYR A 19 26.22 18.62 4.27
CA TYR A 19 26.50 17.33 4.94
C TYR A 19 27.85 16.73 4.50
N GLY A 20 28.35 17.12 3.33
CA GLY A 20 29.71 16.82 2.86
C GLY A 20 30.79 17.74 3.44
N SER A 21 30.45 18.65 4.37
CA SER A 21 31.36 19.62 5.00
C SER A 21 32.07 20.57 4.04
N LYS A 22 31.47 20.87 2.89
CA LYS A 22 32.02 21.80 1.88
C LYS A 22 31.70 23.27 2.17
N ILE A 23 30.60 23.52 2.88
CA ILE A 23 30.11 24.85 3.27
C ILE A 23 29.79 24.87 4.76
N THR A 24 29.85 26.06 5.38
CA THR A 24 29.51 26.22 6.80
C THR A 24 28.00 26.21 7.01
N GLN A 25 27.54 26.08 8.27
CA GLN A 25 26.11 26.24 8.56
C GLN A 25 25.61 27.65 8.25
N GLU A 26 26.40 28.67 8.55
CA GLU A 26 26.04 30.07 8.30
C GLU A 26 25.85 30.30 6.80
N GLU A 27 26.78 29.80 5.98
CA GLU A 27 26.66 29.85 4.52
C GLU A 27 25.46 29.03 4.01
N TYR A 28 25.24 27.83 4.58
CA TYR A 28 24.10 26.99 4.22
C TYR A 28 22.76 27.68 4.53
N PHE A 29 22.63 28.29 5.70
CA PHE A 29 21.39 28.97 6.11
C PHE A 29 21.16 30.23 5.30
N SER A 30 22.19 31.05 5.08
CA SER A 30 22.09 32.24 4.22
C SER A 30 21.60 31.88 2.82
N ARG A 31 22.12 30.81 2.22
CA ARG A 31 21.65 30.35 0.90
C ARG A 31 20.22 29.81 0.91
N LEU A 32 19.75 29.29 2.04
CA LEU A 32 18.37 28.82 2.21
C LEU A 32 17.40 29.97 2.55
N ASP A 33 17.86 31.05 3.18
CA ASP A 33 17.06 32.26 3.46
C ASP A 33 16.61 32.95 2.16
N ASP A 34 17.39 32.83 1.09
CA ASP A 34 17.05 33.36 -0.24
C ASP A 34 15.96 32.54 -0.98
N ILE A 35 15.44 31.47 -0.36
CA ILE A 35 14.52 30.50 -0.99
C ILE A 35 13.19 30.48 -0.24
N ASP A 36 12.16 31.08 -0.84
CA ASP A 36 10.81 31.11 -0.28
C ASP A 36 10.03 29.81 -0.58
N CYS A 37 10.38 28.72 0.12
CA CYS A 37 9.66 27.45 -0.01
C CYS A 37 9.71 26.59 1.27
N TYR A 38 8.71 25.72 1.44
CA TYR A 38 8.62 24.86 2.63
C TYR A 38 9.84 23.94 2.79
N GLN A 39 10.49 23.58 1.69
CA GLN A 39 11.66 22.71 1.65
C GLN A 39 12.86 23.35 2.34
N ALA A 40 13.08 24.65 2.15
CA ALA A 40 14.18 25.37 2.77
C ALA A 40 14.06 25.35 4.30
N HIS A 41 12.86 25.63 4.81
CA HIS A 41 12.53 25.52 6.24
C HIS A 41 12.70 24.10 6.77
N TYR A 42 12.23 23.08 6.04
CA TYR A 42 12.47 21.67 6.43
C TYR A 42 13.97 21.35 6.54
N LEU A 43 14.78 21.81 5.59
CA LEU A 43 16.23 21.57 5.60
C LEU A 43 16.89 22.24 6.82
N LYS A 44 16.51 23.47 7.18
CA LYS A 44 16.98 24.13 8.42
C LYS A 44 16.54 23.36 9.67
N ALA A 45 15.27 22.95 9.74
CA ALA A 45 14.74 22.15 10.84
C ALA A 45 15.54 20.86 11.06
N ARG A 46 15.95 20.19 9.99
CA ARG A 46 16.81 18.99 10.05
C ARG A 46 18.18 19.28 10.67
N VAL A 47 18.82 20.39 10.29
CA VAL A 47 20.11 20.78 10.87
C VAL A 47 19.98 21.07 12.37
N TYR A 48 18.95 21.81 12.78
CA TYR A 48 18.69 22.08 14.20
C TYR A 48 18.38 20.78 14.97
N LEU A 49 17.57 19.88 14.42
CA LEU A 49 17.27 18.58 15.01
C LEU A 49 18.53 17.73 15.21
N ASP A 50 19.41 17.66 14.20
CA ASP A 50 20.67 16.92 14.29
C ASP A 50 21.62 17.49 15.36
N LYS A 51 21.52 18.81 15.64
CA LYS A 51 22.21 19.51 16.72
C LYS A 51 21.48 19.49 18.07
N GLN A 52 20.32 18.84 18.15
CA GLN A 52 19.45 18.81 19.34
C GLN A 52 18.92 20.19 19.78
N ASP A 53 18.90 21.16 18.87
CA ASP A 53 18.27 22.47 19.08
C ASP A 53 16.78 22.38 18.74
N LEU A 54 16.00 21.82 19.67
CA LEU A 54 14.59 21.52 19.45
C LEU A 54 13.73 22.78 19.29
N SER A 55 14.11 23.89 19.92
CA SER A 55 13.38 25.16 19.84
C SER A 55 13.40 25.71 18.42
N ASN A 56 14.58 25.82 17.81
CA ASN A 56 14.69 26.29 16.44
C ASN A 56 14.18 25.25 15.43
N ALA A 57 14.40 23.95 15.69
CA ALA A 57 13.85 22.89 14.85
C ALA A 57 12.31 22.96 14.78
N MET A 58 11.65 23.23 15.91
CA MET A 58 10.20 23.36 15.98
C MET A 58 9.67 24.61 15.24
N ILE A 59 10.38 25.74 15.34
CA ILE A 59 10.00 26.96 14.59
C ILE A 59 10.03 26.68 13.08
N GLU A 60 11.17 26.19 12.59
CA GLU A 60 11.36 25.92 11.17
C GLU A 60 10.39 24.86 10.63
N ILE A 61 10.15 23.77 11.38
CA ILE A 61 9.24 22.72 10.92
C ILE A 61 7.78 23.18 10.88
N ASN A 62 7.35 24.02 11.84
CA ASN A 62 6.00 24.58 11.84
C ASN A 62 5.80 25.56 10.69
N THR A 63 6.81 26.37 10.35
CA THR A 63 6.78 27.22 9.16
C THR A 63 6.65 26.38 7.89
N SER A 64 7.44 25.31 7.77
CA SER A 64 7.36 24.36 6.65
C SER A 64 5.96 23.75 6.50
N ILE A 65 5.36 23.28 7.61
CA ILE A 65 4.00 22.73 7.62
C ILE A 65 2.97 23.79 7.22
N HIS A 66 3.07 25.00 7.78
CA HIS A 66 2.14 26.08 7.47
C HIS A 66 2.15 26.41 5.97
N MET A 67 3.33 26.47 5.35
CA MET A 67 3.45 26.68 3.90
C MET A 67 2.84 25.53 3.08
N ILE A 68 2.95 24.27 3.54
CA ILE A 68 2.30 23.13 2.89
C ILE A 68 0.78 23.23 2.99
N GLU A 69 0.25 23.61 4.16
CA GLU A 69 -1.20 23.66 4.43
C GLU A 69 -1.86 24.91 3.84
N ALA A 70 -1.11 26.00 3.66
CA ALA A 70 -1.58 27.25 3.03
C ALA A 70 -1.48 27.24 1.50
N TYR A 71 -0.92 26.18 0.90
CA TYR A 71 -0.70 26.09 -0.55
C TYR A 71 -2.03 26.09 -1.33
N ASP A 72 -2.17 27.07 -2.24
CA ASP A 72 -3.23 27.14 -3.25
C ASP A 72 -2.66 26.66 -4.59
N GLU A 73 -3.35 25.73 -5.26
CA GLU A 73 -2.94 25.17 -6.57
C GLU A 73 -2.79 26.25 -7.67
N ASN A 74 -3.33 27.47 -7.46
CA ASN A 74 -3.19 28.59 -8.39
C ASN A 74 -1.93 29.45 -8.18
N ASP A 75 -1.14 29.22 -7.12
CA ASP A 75 0.08 29.99 -6.86
C ASP A 75 1.31 29.28 -7.49
N LEU A 76 1.69 29.76 -8.67
CA LEU A 76 2.77 29.25 -9.52
C LEU A 76 4.19 29.40 -8.92
N LYS A 77 4.32 29.88 -7.69
CA LYS A 77 5.61 30.13 -7.01
C LYS A 77 6.47 28.89 -6.80
N CYS A 78 5.92 27.70 -7.02
CA CYS A 78 6.71 26.48 -7.09
C CYS A 78 6.11 25.56 -8.16
N GLU A 79 6.66 25.59 -9.38
CA GLU A 79 6.57 24.41 -10.26
C GLU A 79 7.34 23.29 -9.57
N LEU A 80 6.63 22.56 -8.72
CA LEU A 80 7.10 21.33 -8.11
C LEU A 80 7.37 20.36 -9.26
N GLY A 81 8.64 20.27 -9.66
CA GLY A 81 9.10 19.24 -10.56
C GLY A 81 8.52 17.90 -10.13
N THR A 82 7.94 17.21 -11.11
CA THR A 82 7.17 15.95 -11.03
C THR A 82 7.92 14.76 -10.41
N PHE A 83 9.07 14.99 -9.77
CA PHE A 83 9.99 14.01 -9.20
C PHE A 83 10.10 14.01 -7.66
N PHE A 84 9.53 14.97 -6.91
CA PHE A 84 9.51 14.96 -5.43
C PHE A 84 8.14 14.76 -4.73
N PRO A 85 7.30 13.77 -5.10
CA PRO A 85 6.11 13.45 -4.32
C PRO A 85 6.37 12.97 -2.86
N SER A 86 7.64 12.80 -2.45
CA SER A 86 8.06 12.27 -1.14
C SER A 86 8.46 13.32 -0.11
N LEU A 87 8.52 14.61 -0.46
CA LEU A 87 9.13 15.61 0.42
C LEU A 87 8.23 16.05 1.57
N GLN A 88 6.92 16.18 1.33
CA GLN A 88 5.92 16.36 2.38
C GLN A 88 5.98 15.21 3.41
N ALA A 89 6.21 13.97 2.94
CA ALA A 89 6.38 12.82 3.83
C ALA A 89 7.54 13.02 4.81
N TYR A 90 8.67 13.56 4.34
CA TYR A 90 9.83 13.85 5.18
C TYR A 90 9.61 15.02 6.14
N VAL A 91 8.89 16.07 5.71
CA VAL A 91 8.50 17.19 6.58
C VAL A 91 7.67 16.66 7.74
N TYR A 92 6.59 15.94 7.45
CA TYR A 92 5.74 15.36 8.48
C TYR A 92 6.47 14.31 9.33
N ARG A 93 7.42 13.55 8.76
CA ARG A 93 8.26 12.63 9.53
C ARG A 93 9.13 13.36 10.55
N ALA A 94 9.77 14.47 10.13
CA ALA A 94 10.60 15.29 11.01
C ALA A 94 9.76 15.99 12.07
N ALA A 95 8.57 16.47 11.73
CA ALA A 95 7.61 17.00 12.69
C ALA A 95 7.24 15.93 13.74
N GLY A 96 6.88 14.72 13.30
CA GLY A 96 6.60 13.60 14.20
C GLY A 96 7.76 13.30 15.15
N GLU A 97 9.01 13.36 14.65
CA GLU A 97 10.20 13.17 15.47
C GLU A 97 10.39 14.30 16.49
N ILE A 98 10.30 15.56 16.07
CA ILE A 98 10.46 16.74 16.94
C ILE A 98 9.41 16.75 18.05
N TYR A 99 8.12 16.61 17.70
CA TYR A 99 7.02 16.62 18.67
C TYR A 99 7.11 15.44 19.64
N ALA A 100 7.53 14.25 19.19
CA ALA A 100 7.72 13.11 20.07
C ALA A 100 8.84 13.35 21.09
N ILE A 101 9.96 13.96 20.67
CA ILE A 101 11.08 14.30 21.57
C ILE A 101 10.67 15.37 22.58
N LEU A 102 9.81 16.31 22.19
CA LEU A 102 9.23 17.32 23.09
C LEU A 102 8.16 16.76 24.04
N GLY A 103 7.79 15.47 23.91
CA GLY A 103 6.79 14.82 24.76
C GLY A 103 5.34 14.93 24.26
N GLU A 104 5.11 15.54 23.09
CA GLU A 104 3.79 15.71 22.48
C GLU A 104 3.41 14.49 21.60
N GLN A 105 3.12 13.36 22.24
CA GLN A 105 2.94 12.06 21.57
C GLN A 105 1.73 12.00 20.61
N ASP A 106 0.62 12.67 20.93
CA ASP A 106 -0.57 12.67 20.08
C ASP A 106 -0.30 13.42 18.77
N LYS A 107 0.26 14.64 18.86
CA LYS A 107 0.67 15.41 17.67
C LYS A 107 1.73 14.67 16.86
N ALA A 108 2.69 14.02 17.54
CA ALA A 108 3.68 13.21 16.84
C ALA A 108 3.03 12.10 16.02
N THR A 109 2.02 11.42 16.58
CA THR A 109 1.25 10.37 15.90
C THR A 109 0.50 10.93 14.69
N GLU A 110 -0.16 12.08 14.82
CA GLU A 110 -0.85 12.74 13.71
C GLU A 110 0.10 13.07 12.54
N PHE A 111 1.29 13.61 12.84
CA PHE A 111 2.29 13.89 11.83
C PHE A 111 2.86 12.61 11.21
N TYR A 112 3.07 11.54 11.99
CA TYR A 112 3.47 10.27 11.39
C TYR A 112 2.39 9.67 10.50
N ILE A 113 1.11 9.80 10.86
CA ILE A 113 -0.01 9.41 10.01
C ILE A 113 0.00 10.15 8.67
N LYS A 114 0.19 11.49 8.69
CA LYS A 114 0.36 12.29 7.47
C LYS A 114 1.60 11.84 6.69
N SER A 115 2.71 11.59 7.39
CA SER A 115 3.96 11.11 6.79
C SER A 115 3.75 9.80 6.04
N GLN A 116 3.06 8.80 6.60
CA GLN A 116 2.81 7.53 5.93
C GLN A 116 2.03 7.70 4.63
N TYR A 117 0.96 8.51 4.67
CA TYR A 117 0.15 8.83 3.50
C TYR A 117 0.99 9.41 2.35
N TYR A 118 1.86 10.37 2.65
CA TYR A 118 2.72 10.99 1.62
C TYR A 118 3.95 10.14 1.26
N SER A 119 4.40 9.24 2.15
CA SER A 119 5.59 8.40 1.92
C SER A 119 5.38 7.38 0.81
N ILE A 120 4.11 6.99 0.63
CA ILE A 120 3.71 6.00 -0.33
C ILE A 120 3.11 6.73 -1.51
N GLN A 121 3.98 7.01 -2.47
CA GLN A 121 3.56 7.53 -3.76
C GLN A 121 2.50 6.58 -4.33
N LEU A 122 1.36 7.14 -4.76
CA LEU A 122 0.26 6.45 -5.44
C LEU A 122 0.68 5.88 -6.81
N LYS A 123 1.82 5.22 -6.91
CA LYS A 123 2.29 4.62 -8.15
C LYS A 123 1.74 3.21 -8.19
N SER A 124 0.62 3.01 -8.87
CA SER A 124 0.21 1.65 -9.22
C SER A 124 1.15 1.13 -10.30
N ASP A 125 1.48 -0.16 -10.27
CA ASP A 125 2.18 -0.80 -11.42
C ASP A 125 1.25 -0.94 -12.64
N PHE A 126 0.00 -0.50 -12.49
CA PHE A 126 -1.09 -0.60 -13.46
C PHE A 126 -1.69 0.78 -13.76
N ASP A 127 -0.90 1.85 -13.59
CA ASP A 127 -1.29 3.19 -14.04
C ASP A 127 -1.68 3.16 -15.53
N GLY A 128 -2.81 3.79 -15.87
CA GLY A 128 -3.36 3.82 -17.24
C GLY A 128 -4.18 2.59 -17.65
N VAL A 129 -4.27 1.55 -16.82
CA VAL A 129 -5.15 0.40 -17.09
C VAL A 129 -6.61 0.82 -16.93
N LYS A 130 -7.39 0.76 -18.03
CA LYS A 130 -8.82 1.12 -18.06
C LYS A 130 -9.70 0.20 -17.20
N SER A 131 -9.36 -1.08 -17.18
CA SER A 131 -9.99 -2.09 -16.33
C SER A 131 -9.06 -3.28 -16.20
N GLY A 132 -9.03 -3.91 -15.03
CA GLY A 132 -8.11 -5.01 -14.71
C GLY A 132 -8.83 -6.22 -14.13
N ILE A 133 -8.41 -7.41 -14.54
CA ILE A 133 -8.89 -8.69 -14.04
C ILE A 133 -7.91 -9.24 -13.00
N VAL A 134 -8.46 -9.59 -11.84
CA VAL A 134 -7.75 -10.25 -10.75
C VAL A 134 -8.60 -11.39 -10.19
N TYR A 135 -7.93 -12.38 -9.60
CA TYR A 135 -8.58 -13.58 -9.07
C TYR A 135 -8.34 -13.70 -7.57
N SER A 136 -9.35 -14.08 -6.80
CA SER A 136 -9.25 -14.26 -5.35
C SER A 136 -9.77 -15.64 -4.94
N PHE A 137 -8.86 -16.51 -4.52
CA PHE A 137 -9.17 -17.84 -4.00
C PHE A 137 -9.56 -17.73 -2.52
N ARG A 138 -10.68 -18.36 -2.15
CA ARG A 138 -11.30 -18.21 -0.83
C ARG A 138 -11.91 -19.51 -0.36
N SER A 139 -11.82 -19.77 0.93
CA SER A 139 -12.70 -20.73 1.62
C SER A 139 -14.13 -20.20 1.65
N VAL A 140 -15.12 -21.09 1.83
CA VAL A 140 -16.50 -20.68 2.14
C VAL A 140 -16.58 -20.36 3.63
N SER A 141 -16.47 -19.09 3.98
CA SER A 141 -16.47 -18.58 5.36
C SER A 141 -17.45 -17.42 5.52
N ILE A 142 -17.79 -17.09 6.77
CA ILE A 142 -18.64 -15.92 7.07
C ILE A 142 -18.06 -14.63 6.47
N TYR A 143 -16.73 -14.47 6.46
CA TYR A 143 -16.06 -13.29 5.95
C TYR A 143 -16.13 -13.21 4.42
N SER A 144 -15.87 -14.33 3.74
CA SER A 144 -15.98 -14.37 2.28
C SER A 144 -17.42 -14.21 1.81
N LEU A 145 -18.40 -14.72 2.55
CA LEU A 145 -19.81 -14.54 2.22
C LEU A 145 -20.26 -13.10 2.48
N SER A 146 -19.80 -12.47 3.57
CA SER A 146 -20.02 -11.04 3.82
C SER A 146 -19.46 -10.18 2.69
N ASP A 147 -18.26 -10.48 2.16
CA ASP A 147 -17.70 -9.79 0.99
C ASP A 147 -18.65 -9.86 -0.22
N LEU A 148 -19.26 -11.02 -0.48
CA LEU A 148 -20.20 -11.20 -1.59
C LEU A 148 -21.52 -10.46 -1.37
N ILE A 149 -22.10 -10.56 -0.17
CA ILE A 149 -23.39 -9.93 0.19
C ILE A 149 -23.26 -8.41 0.13
N SER A 150 -22.16 -7.87 0.69
CA SER A 150 -21.92 -6.43 0.77
C SER A 150 -21.28 -5.85 -0.50
N ASN A 151 -20.97 -6.69 -1.49
CA ASN A 151 -20.25 -6.30 -2.71
C ASN A 151 -18.94 -5.54 -2.40
N THR A 152 -18.15 -6.08 -1.46
CA THR A 152 -16.93 -5.49 -0.94
C THR A 152 -15.72 -6.40 -1.13
N ILE A 153 -14.53 -5.82 -0.98
CA ILE A 153 -13.28 -6.54 -0.83
C ILE A 153 -12.70 -6.23 0.55
N THR A 154 -12.66 -7.23 1.43
CA THR A 154 -11.95 -7.11 2.72
C THR A 154 -10.44 -7.12 2.51
N VAL A 155 -9.79 -6.04 2.96
CA VAL A 155 -8.35 -5.96 3.23
C VAL A 155 -8.09 -6.20 4.72
N CYS A 156 -6.92 -6.72 5.09
CA CYS A 156 -6.57 -6.98 6.48
C CYS A 156 -5.21 -6.41 6.88
N HIS A 157 -5.03 -6.18 8.17
CA HIS A 157 -3.73 -5.85 8.72
C HIS A 157 -2.76 -7.00 8.39
N PRO A 158 -1.55 -6.71 7.89
CA PRO A 158 -0.62 -7.73 7.40
C PRO A 158 -0.21 -8.79 8.43
N SER A 159 -0.40 -8.55 9.74
CA SER A 159 -0.22 -9.57 10.77
C SER A 159 -1.20 -10.74 10.67
N LYS A 160 -2.26 -10.63 9.85
CA LYS A 160 -3.25 -11.68 9.58
C LYS A 160 -2.92 -12.52 8.33
N MET A 161 -1.83 -12.21 7.63
CA MET A 161 -1.38 -13.00 6.49
C MET A 161 -0.85 -14.36 6.95
N ASN A 162 -0.88 -15.35 6.06
CA ASN A 162 -0.47 -16.71 6.36
C ASN A 162 1.05 -16.87 6.55
N ASP A 163 1.86 -16.03 5.92
CA ASP A 163 3.31 -15.99 6.09
C ASP A 163 3.71 -14.71 6.84
N PRO A 164 4.33 -14.78 8.04
CA PRO A 164 4.76 -13.60 8.79
C PRO A 164 5.87 -12.79 8.09
N PHE A 165 6.50 -13.34 7.06
CA PHE A 165 7.54 -12.69 6.27
C PHE A 165 7.02 -12.07 4.96
N ASP A 166 5.71 -12.20 4.66
CA ASP A 166 5.09 -11.70 3.42
C ASP A 166 5.05 -10.18 3.29
N SER A 167 5.10 -9.50 4.44
CA SER A 167 5.03 -8.04 4.53
C SER A 167 6.15 -7.55 5.43
N LEU A 168 7.31 -7.29 4.81
CA LEU A 168 8.53 -6.91 5.51
C LEU A 168 8.37 -5.66 6.38
N PHE A 169 7.41 -4.79 6.06
CA PHE A 169 7.17 -3.59 6.87
C PHE A 169 6.82 -3.93 8.32
N LEU A 170 6.14 -5.05 8.61
CA LEU A 170 5.81 -5.43 10.00
C LEU A 170 7.08 -5.63 10.84
N LEU A 171 8.09 -6.28 10.26
CA LEU A 171 9.36 -6.51 10.92
C LEU A 171 10.16 -5.21 11.02
N TRP A 172 10.21 -4.46 9.92
CA TRP A 172 10.98 -3.22 9.84
C TRP A 172 10.45 -2.11 10.76
N SER A 173 9.13 -1.92 10.81
CA SER A 173 8.47 -0.90 11.63
C SER A 173 8.20 -1.35 13.06
N SER A 174 8.52 -2.58 13.44
CA SER A 174 8.37 -3.05 14.81
C SER A 174 9.19 -2.22 15.78
N GLU A 175 8.64 -1.94 16.98
CA GLU A 175 9.38 -1.22 18.02
C GLU A 175 10.73 -1.87 18.33
N SER A 176 10.82 -3.21 18.33
CA SER A 176 12.07 -3.93 18.53
C SER A 176 13.12 -3.61 17.46
N ASN A 177 12.75 -3.55 16.18
CA ASN A 177 13.68 -3.20 15.12
C ASN A 177 14.03 -1.71 15.17
N LEU A 178 13.03 -0.85 15.37
CA LEU A 178 13.21 0.59 15.49
C LEU A 178 14.15 0.96 16.64
N ASN A 179 14.10 0.29 17.79
CA ASN A 179 15.04 0.50 18.89
C ASN A 179 16.51 0.19 18.52
N ARG A 180 16.74 -0.66 17.52
CA ARG A 180 18.11 -0.98 17.04
C ARG A 180 18.63 0.05 16.05
N ILE A 181 17.73 0.69 15.30
CA ILE A 181 18.12 1.58 14.21
C ILE A 181 17.94 3.06 14.57
N CYS A 182 16.99 3.45 15.40
CA CYS A 182 16.76 4.83 15.79
C CYS A 182 17.73 5.28 16.89
N LYS A 183 18.08 6.58 16.89
CA LYS A 183 18.97 7.15 17.92
C LYS A 183 18.20 7.53 19.20
N ASN A 184 16.95 7.96 19.03
CA ASN A 184 16.11 8.44 20.12
C ASN A 184 14.87 7.56 20.20
N ASN A 185 14.55 7.08 21.40
CA ASN A 185 13.44 6.15 21.60
C ASN A 185 12.09 6.85 21.71
N ALA A 186 12.07 8.16 21.99
CA ALA A 186 10.85 8.93 22.23
C ALA A 186 9.87 8.89 21.03
N HIS A 187 10.40 8.78 19.81
CA HIS A 187 9.60 8.76 18.58
C HIS A 187 9.24 7.36 18.06
N ILE A 188 9.77 6.29 18.67
CA ILE A 188 9.66 4.93 18.13
C ILE A 188 8.21 4.47 18.12
N LYS A 189 7.53 4.62 19.26
CA LYS A 189 6.14 4.20 19.43
C LYS A 189 5.19 4.91 18.47
N PRO A 190 5.10 6.26 18.42
CA PRO A 190 4.18 6.93 17.51
C PRO A 190 4.52 6.64 16.03
N PHE A 191 5.80 6.47 15.70
CA PHE A 191 6.18 6.05 14.34
C PHE A 191 5.72 4.62 14.02
N SER A 192 5.94 3.66 14.92
CA SER A 192 5.51 2.26 14.76
C SER A 192 3.99 2.15 14.63
N ASP A 193 3.26 2.84 15.53
CA ASP A 193 1.80 2.82 15.57
C ASP A 193 1.18 3.41 14.29
N SER A 194 1.86 4.34 13.61
CA SER A 194 1.40 4.87 12.31
C SER A 194 1.30 3.82 11.20
N PHE A 195 1.96 2.67 11.32
CA PHE A 195 1.85 1.59 10.34
C PHE A 195 0.60 0.71 10.52
N GLN A 196 -0.11 0.82 11.65
CA GLN A 196 -1.31 0.00 11.93
C GLN A 196 -2.47 0.30 10.97
N TYR A 197 -2.43 1.46 10.30
CA TYR A 197 -3.43 1.89 9.32
C TYR A 197 -3.25 1.26 7.93
N PHE A 198 -2.16 0.52 7.70
CA PHE A 198 -1.97 -0.26 6.48
C PHE A 198 -2.72 -1.59 6.51
N LYS A 199 -3.48 -1.83 5.45
CA LYS A 199 -4.17 -3.09 5.21
C LYS A 199 -3.85 -3.57 3.79
N ILE A 200 -3.83 -4.89 3.60
CA ILE A 200 -3.57 -5.48 2.29
C ILE A 200 -4.59 -6.54 1.93
N ARG A 201 -4.71 -6.79 0.62
CA ARG A 201 -5.37 -7.98 0.08
C ARG A 201 -4.56 -8.53 -1.09
N SER A 202 -4.30 -9.83 -1.06
CA SER A 202 -3.62 -10.54 -2.13
C SER A 202 -4.62 -11.12 -3.14
N PHE A 203 -4.28 -10.94 -4.42
CA PHE A 203 -4.94 -11.53 -5.57
C PHE A 203 -3.94 -12.29 -6.42
N VAL A 204 -4.44 -13.15 -7.31
CA VAL A 204 -3.68 -13.71 -8.43
C VAL A 204 -3.97 -12.87 -9.67
N GLY A 205 -2.94 -12.44 -10.39
CA GLY A 205 -3.11 -11.65 -11.62
C GLY A 205 -1.91 -11.74 -12.55
N ASN A 206 -2.13 -11.58 -13.85
CA ASN A 206 -1.05 -11.51 -14.82
C ASN A 206 -0.48 -10.08 -14.92
N LYS A 207 0.59 -9.91 -15.71
CA LYS A 207 1.28 -8.63 -15.82
C LYS A 207 0.43 -7.49 -16.43
N LYS A 208 -0.65 -7.81 -17.14
CA LYS A 208 -1.49 -6.85 -17.86
C LYS A 208 -2.86 -6.67 -17.21
N LEU A 209 -3.14 -7.37 -16.11
CA LEU A 209 -4.48 -7.54 -15.53
C LEU A 209 -5.52 -7.92 -16.58
N SER A 210 -5.19 -8.85 -17.48
CA SER A 210 -6.12 -9.35 -18.49
C SER A 210 -6.67 -10.72 -18.12
N LEU A 211 -7.71 -11.17 -18.84
CA LEU A 211 -8.24 -12.53 -18.70
C LEU A 211 -7.14 -13.55 -18.99
N ASP A 212 -7.00 -14.55 -18.12
CA ASP A 212 -6.02 -15.63 -18.24
C ASP A 212 -6.49 -16.83 -17.41
N ASN A 213 -7.05 -17.81 -18.12
CA ASN A 213 -7.59 -19.01 -17.50
C ASN A 213 -6.50 -19.92 -16.92
N ASN A 214 -5.21 -19.73 -17.26
CA ASN A 214 -4.13 -20.53 -16.66
C ASN A 214 -3.95 -20.21 -15.18
N LEU A 215 -4.24 -18.98 -14.76
CA LEU A 215 -4.17 -18.56 -13.36
C LEU A 215 -5.16 -19.31 -12.47
N ILE A 216 -6.36 -19.59 -13.00
CA ILE A 216 -7.39 -20.38 -12.32
C ILE A 216 -7.03 -21.87 -12.23
N ARG A 217 -6.21 -22.38 -13.16
CA ARG A 217 -5.85 -23.81 -13.20
C ARG A 217 -4.69 -24.18 -12.27
N LYS A 218 -4.17 -23.23 -11.49
CA LYS A 218 -3.09 -23.48 -10.51
C LYS A 218 -3.61 -24.28 -9.32
N VAL A 219 -3.37 -25.59 -9.34
CA VAL A 219 -3.78 -26.54 -8.29
C VAL A 219 -3.32 -26.10 -6.89
N VAL A 220 -2.10 -25.56 -6.79
CA VAL A 220 -1.51 -25.09 -5.52
C VAL A 220 -2.33 -23.96 -4.90
N MET A 221 -2.89 -23.05 -5.71
CA MET A 221 -3.75 -21.96 -5.21
C MET A 221 -5.05 -22.49 -4.60
N TRP A 222 -5.67 -23.48 -5.24
CA TRP A 222 -6.85 -24.15 -4.72
C TRP A 222 -6.57 -24.92 -3.43
N SER A 223 -5.39 -25.54 -3.34
CA SER A 223 -4.97 -26.32 -2.18
C SER A 223 -4.75 -25.44 -0.95
N HIS A 224 -4.08 -24.30 -1.09
CA HIS A 224 -3.74 -23.42 0.02
C HIS A 224 -4.85 -22.44 0.40
N TYR A 225 -5.51 -21.81 -0.58
CA TYR A 225 -6.35 -20.63 -0.32
C TYR A 225 -7.84 -20.86 -0.54
N ALA A 226 -8.22 -21.96 -1.18
CA ALA A 226 -9.62 -22.35 -1.40
C ALA A 226 -10.00 -23.60 -0.60
N ASP A 227 -9.54 -23.68 0.65
CA ASP A 227 -9.86 -24.76 1.61
C ASP A 227 -9.74 -26.17 0.99
N ALA A 228 -8.55 -26.48 0.48
CA ALA A 228 -8.27 -27.75 -0.18
C ALA A 228 -9.33 -28.12 -1.25
N HIS A 229 -9.62 -27.18 -2.17
CA HIS A 229 -10.63 -27.27 -3.23
C HIS A 229 -12.11 -27.30 -2.79
N LYS A 230 -12.43 -27.09 -1.52
CA LYS A 230 -13.83 -26.96 -1.05
C LYS A 230 -14.38 -25.54 -1.22
N GLY A 231 -13.48 -24.57 -1.36
CA GLY A 231 -13.77 -23.16 -1.55
C GLY A 231 -14.11 -22.79 -2.99
N PHE A 232 -13.93 -21.51 -3.29
CA PHE A 232 -14.22 -20.90 -4.57
C PHE A 232 -13.16 -19.87 -4.95
N CYS A 233 -13.17 -19.44 -6.20
CA CYS A 233 -12.36 -18.34 -6.69
C CYS A 233 -13.25 -17.29 -7.34
N ILE A 234 -13.05 -16.04 -6.96
CA ILE A 234 -13.74 -14.88 -7.52
C ILE A 234 -12.88 -14.29 -8.63
N ARG A 235 -13.46 -14.02 -9.80
CA ARG A 235 -12.85 -13.19 -10.83
C ARG A 235 -13.48 -11.81 -10.76
N TYR A 236 -12.70 -10.85 -10.29
CA TYR A 236 -13.08 -9.45 -10.30
C TYR A 236 -12.67 -8.80 -11.61
N LYS A 237 -13.52 -7.90 -12.10
CA LYS A 237 -13.17 -6.90 -13.09
C LYS A 237 -13.20 -5.55 -12.39
N LEU A 238 -12.02 -4.99 -12.16
CA LEU A 238 -11.82 -3.76 -11.40
C LEU A 238 -11.68 -2.58 -12.37
N SER A 239 -12.26 -1.44 -12.01
CA SER A 239 -12.14 -0.18 -12.75
C SER A 239 -10.79 0.50 -12.48
N THR A 240 -10.39 1.45 -13.32
CA THR A 240 -9.19 2.29 -13.07
C THR A 240 -9.24 2.95 -11.69
N VAL A 241 -10.42 3.44 -11.28
CA VAL A 241 -10.61 4.14 -10.00
C VAL A 241 -10.42 3.20 -8.80
N PHE A 242 -10.80 1.93 -8.94
CA PHE A 242 -10.52 0.93 -7.89
C PHE A 242 -9.05 0.53 -7.85
N ILE A 243 -8.44 0.34 -9.03
CA ILE A 243 -7.02 -0.06 -9.18
C ILE A 243 -6.10 0.99 -8.57
N LYS A 244 -6.49 2.27 -8.63
CA LYS A 244 -5.79 3.39 -8.03
C LYS A 244 -6.78 4.47 -7.65
N GLN A 245 -6.90 4.69 -6.35
CA GLN A 245 -7.63 5.82 -5.81
C GLN A 245 -6.84 7.11 -6.09
N ALA A 246 -7.54 8.12 -6.60
CA ALA A 246 -7.00 9.46 -6.71
C ALA A 246 -6.75 10.06 -5.32
N GLN A 247 -5.87 11.05 -5.22
CA GLN A 247 -5.76 11.82 -3.99
C GLN A 247 -7.12 12.44 -3.66
N GLY A 248 -7.48 12.40 -2.38
CA GLY A 248 -8.76 12.89 -1.90
C GLY A 248 -8.67 13.30 -0.44
N ASN A 249 -9.76 13.86 0.06
CA ASN A 249 -9.85 14.35 1.42
C ASN A 249 -9.81 13.17 2.40
N GLY A 250 -9.04 13.29 3.49
CA GLY A 250 -8.99 12.30 4.58
C GLY A 250 -7.75 11.40 4.63
N TYR A 251 -6.69 11.71 3.87
CA TYR A 251 -5.40 11.00 3.93
C TYR A 251 -5.51 9.47 3.77
N SER A 252 -6.49 9.02 2.97
CA SER A 252 -6.66 7.61 2.63
C SER A 252 -6.29 7.36 1.18
N HIS A 253 -5.74 6.17 0.92
CA HIS A 253 -5.50 5.75 -0.45
C HIS A 253 -5.51 4.24 -0.59
N LYS A 254 -5.78 3.78 -1.80
CA LYS A 254 -5.59 2.38 -2.18
C LYS A 254 -5.07 2.27 -3.60
N TYR A 255 -4.23 1.27 -3.84
CA TYR A 255 -3.73 0.97 -5.18
C TYR A 255 -3.25 -0.48 -5.30
N LEU A 256 -3.26 -1.00 -6.51
CA LEU A 256 -2.69 -2.31 -6.82
C LEU A 256 -1.18 -2.22 -7.11
N LYS A 257 -0.44 -3.19 -6.59
CA LYS A 257 0.97 -3.43 -6.90
C LYS A 257 1.23 -4.86 -7.27
N ARG A 258 2.22 -5.08 -8.11
CA ARG A 258 2.75 -6.43 -8.32
C ARG A 258 3.76 -6.73 -7.23
N VAL A 259 3.68 -7.94 -6.69
CA VAL A 259 4.73 -8.44 -5.81
C VAL A 259 6.02 -8.66 -6.60
N HIS A 260 7.13 -8.19 -6.05
CA HIS A 260 8.47 -8.36 -6.56
C HIS A 260 9.16 -9.50 -5.79
N TYR A 261 9.55 -10.55 -6.51
CA TYR A 261 10.10 -11.75 -5.89
C TYR A 261 11.63 -11.69 -5.87
N LEU A 262 12.21 -11.72 -4.66
CA LEU A 262 13.65 -11.72 -4.46
C LEU A 262 14.22 -13.14 -4.54
N SER A 263 15.34 -13.28 -5.24
CA SER A 263 16.06 -14.55 -5.32
C SER A 263 16.58 -14.95 -3.95
N LYS A 264 16.75 -16.27 -3.71
CA LYS A 264 17.29 -16.80 -2.45
C LYS A 264 18.66 -16.23 -2.06
N ASN A 265 19.43 -15.78 -3.05
CA ASN A 265 20.78 -15.26 -2.85
C ASN A 265 20.79 -13.74 -2.58
N GLU A 266 19.67 -13.05 -2.77
CA GLU A 266 19.54 -11.63 -2.45
C GLU A 266 19.26 -11.47 -0.95
N LYS A 267 20.24 -10.96 -0.21
CA LYS A 267 20.07 -10.65 1.22
C LYS A 267 19.10 -9.48 1.37
N CYS A 268 17.93 -9.74 1.97
CA CYS A 268 17.02 -8.69 2.38
C CYS A 268 17.30 -8.27 3.83
N ASP A 269 17.98 -7.15 4.02
CA ASP A 269 18.29 -6.62 5.36
C ASP A 269 17.20 -5.66 5.84
N ILE A 270 16.65 -5.87 7.03
CA ILE A 270 15.67 -4.98 7.66
C ILE A 270 16.29 -4.06 8.73
N LEU A 271 17.59 -4.21 9.01
CA LEU A 271 18.32 -3.43 10.01
C LEU A 271 18.80 -2.07 9.48
N THR A 272 18.22 -1.58 8.39
CA THR A 272 18.60 -0.31 7.76
C THR A 272 17.62 0.82 8.13
N LYS A 273 18.16 2.01 8.38
CA LYS A 273 17.35 3.24 8.60
C LYS A 273 16.59 3.69 7.36
N LYS A 274 17.16 3.43 6.19
CA LYS A 274 16.62 3.80 4.88
C LYS A 274 16.21 2.53 4.16
N LYS A 275 14.91 2.35 4.00
CA LYS A 275 14.31 1.42 3.05
C LYS A 275 13.29 2.20 2.24
N ASP A 276 13.25 1.91 0.95
CA ASP A 276 12.14 2.30 0.11
C ASP A 276 10.87 1.64 0.67
N THR A 277 9.90 2.46 1.09
CA THR A 277 8.66 1.98 1.71
C THR A 277 7.93 1.03 0.77
N ASN A 278 7.94 1.27 -0.55
CA ASN A 278 7.32 0.38 -1.53
C ASN A 278 7.88 -1.04 -1.44
N SER A 279 9.21 -1.17 -1.38
CA SER A 279 9.90 -2.44 -1.25
C SER A 279 9.47 -3.23 0.00
N LEU A 280 9.16 -2.56 1.11
CA LEU A 280 8.67 -3.22 2.33
C LEU A 280 7.29 -3.87 2.17
N PHE A 281 6.47 -3.36 1.24
CA PHE A 281 5.12 -3.87 0.97
C PHE A 281 5.05 -4.87 -0.17
N ILE A 282 6.04 -4.95 -1.07
CA ILE A 282 5.93 -5.77 -2.28
C ILE A 282 7.03 -6.82 -2.43
N TRP A 283 8.09 -6.78 -1.62
CA TRP A 283 9.13 -7.80 -1.68
C TRP A 283 8.68 -9.08 -0.99
N LYS A 284 8.86 -10.20 -1.68
CA LYS A 284 8.49 -11.54 -1.18
C LYS A 284 9.50 -12.58 -1.66
N SER A 285 9.61 -13.70 -0.95
CA SER A 285 10.50 -14.79 -1.35
C SER A 285 10.10 -15.40 -2.69
N THR A 286 11.08 -15.73 -3.53
CA THR A 286 10.88 -16.47 -4.78
C THR A 286 10.19 -17.83 -4.62
N GLU A 287 10.15 -18.40 -3.42
CA GLU A 287 9.36 -19.60 -3.11
C GLU A 287 7.89 -19.41 -3.50
N TRP A 288 7.34 -18.21 -3.28
CA TRP A 288 5.95 -17.90 -3.56
C TRP A 288 5.71 -17.35 -4.97
N LYS A 289 6.72 -17.34 -5.84
CA LYS A 289 6.63 -16.74 -7.19
C LYS A 289 5.50 -17.35 -8.04
N TYR A 290 5.15 -18.61 -7.78
CA TYR A 290 4.06 -19.29 -8.48
C TYR A 290 2.68 -18.65 -8.24
N GLU A 291 2.50 -17.82 -7.19
CA GLU A 291 1.20 -17.20 -6.90
C GLU A 291 0.82 -16.16 -7.95
N ASN A 292 1.79 -15.51 -8.61
CA ASN A 292 1.57 -14.32 -9.41
C ASN A 292 0.76 -13.26 -8.62
N GLU A 293 1.21 -13.01 -7.38
CA GLU A 293 0.52 -12.12 -6.46
C GLU A 293 0.47 -10.67 -6.96
N ILE A 294 -0.75 -10.12 -6.96
CA ILE A 294 -1.06 -8.69 -7.05
C ILE A 294 -1.65 -8.27 -5.71
N ARG A 295 -1.06 -7.26 -5.07
CA ARG A 295 -1.46 -6.79 -3.76
C ARG A 295 -2.24 -5.49 -3.89
N LEU A 296 -3.46 -5.45 -3.36
CA LEU A 296 -4.14 -4.20 -3.02
C LEU A 296 -3.57 -3.72 -1.70
N ILE A 297 -2.92 -2.57 -1.72
CA ILE A 297 -2.43 -1.89 -0.52
C ILE A 297 -3.41 -0.76 -0.24
N SER A 298 -3.93 -0.72 0.98
CA SER A 298 -4.84 0.30 1.47
C SER A 298 -4.23 0.96 2.70
N TYR A 299 -4.33 2.28 2.75
CA TYR A 299 -4.01 3.08 3.92
C TYR A 299 -5.26 3.89 4.27
N ASP A 300 -5.76 3.70 5.48
CA ASP A 300 -6.93 4.43 5.95
C ASP A 300 -6.77 4.77 7.44
N PRO A 301 -6.46 6.04 7.77
CA PRO A 301 -6.26 6.45 9.15
C PRO A 301 -7.54 6.45 9.99
N SER A 302 -8.72 6.34 9.35
CA SER A 302 -10.00 6.22 10.07
C SER A 302 -10.28 4.81 10.60
N CYS A 303 -9.55 3.80 10.10
CA CYS A 303 -9.75 2.40 10.47
C CYS A 303 -8.51 1.84 11.18
N LYS A 304 -8.60 1.69 12.51
CA LYS A 304 -7.55 1.02 13.31
C LYS A 304 -7.74 -0.51 13.40
N ASP A 305 -8.92 -1.01 13.07
CA ASP A 305 -9.22 -2.44 13.13
C ASP A 305 -8.33 -3.26 12.19
N ASP A 306 -8.22 -4.56 12.50
CA ASP A 306 -7.45 -5.51 11.71
C ASP A 306 -8.05 -5.76 10.32
N HIS A 307 -9.30 -5.37 10.07
CA HIS A 307 -10.00 -5.64 8.81
C HIS A 307 -10.77 -4.40 8.36
N LEU A 308 -10.77 -4.16 7.05
CA LEU A 308 -11.53 -3.08 6.42
C LEU A 308 -12.21 -3.61 5.16
N GLN A 309 -13.53 -3.45 5.09
CA GLN A 309 -14.31 -3.78 3.89
C GLN A 309 -14.33 -2.58 2.95
N ILE A 310 -13.76 -2.75 1.76
CA ILE A 310 -13.73 -1.70 0.73
C ILE A 310 -14.84 -2.00 -0.28
N PRO A 311 -15.88 -1.16 -0.41
CA PRO A 311 -16.94 -1.36 -1.40
C PRO A 311 -16.39 -1.30 -2.83
N LEU A 312 -16.88 -2.17 -3.70
CA LEU A 312 -16.63 -2.04 -5.14
C LEU A 312 -17.32 -0.76 -5.65
N ASP A 313 -16.61 0.00 -6.50
CA ASP A 313 -17.24 1.14 -7.18
C ASP A 313 -18.17 0.66 -8.30
N LYS A 314 -19.01 1.56 -8.80
CA LYS A 314 -20.02 1.28 -9.85
C LYS A 314 -19.48 0.67 -11.15
N ASN A 315 -18.20 0.84 -11.44
CA ASN A 315 -17.56 0.31 -12.66
C ASN A 315 -16.72 -0.94 -12.39
N SER A 316 -16.67 -1.41 -11.13
CA SER A 316 -16.05 -2.67 -10.72
C SER A 316 -17.14 -3.72 -10.46
N MET A 317 -16.83 -4.99 -10.70
CA MET A 317 -17.79 -6.07 -10.52
C MET A 317 -17.13 -7.41 -10.22
N ILE A 318 -17.90 -8.30 -9.61
CA ILE A 318 -17.65 -9.74 -9.64
C ILE A 318 -18.14 -10.24 -11.01
N GLU A 319 -17.22 -10.62 -11.88
CA GLU A 319 -17.56 -11.06 -13.24
C GLU A 319 -17.82 -12.56 -13.32
N ALA A 320 -17.13 -13.36 -12.49
CA ALA A 320 -17.32 -14.80 -12.42
C ALA A 320 -16.97 -15.41 -11.07
N ILE A 321 -17.61 -16.54 -10.76
CA ILE A 321 -17.25 -17.44 -9.66
C ILE A 321 -16.85 -18.80 -10.24
N TYR A 322 -15.75 -19.33 -9.73
CA TYR A 322 -15.29 -20.69 -9.98
C TYR A 322 -15.40 -21.47 -8.68
N PHE A 323 -16.17 -22.54 -8.67
CA PHE A 323 -16.28 -23.43 -7.51
C PHE A 323 -15.21 -24.51 -7.57
N GLY A 324 -14.56 -24.77 -6.44
CA GLY A 324 -13.55 -25.81 -6.35
C GLY A 324 -14.12 -27.20 -6.63
N TYR A 325 -13.23 -28.13 -6.99
CA TYR A 325 -13.60 -29.50 -7.33
C TYR A 325 -14.40 -30.21 -6.22
N ARG A 326 -14.05 -29.93 -4.95
CA ARG A 326 -14.69 -30.49 -3.76
C ARG A 326 -15.74 -29.57 -3.16
N CYS A 327 -16.11 -28.48 -3.84
CA CYS A 327 -17.10 -27.55 -3.36
C CYS A 327 -18.47 -28.22 -3.34
N VAL A 328 -19.10 -28.24 -2.17
CA VAL A 328 -20.38 -28.90 -1.93
C VAL A 328 -21.52 -28.12 -2.56
N GLU A 329 -22.54 -28.82 -3.02
CA GLU A 329 -23.66 -28.23 -3.76
C GLU A 329 -24.42 -27.17 -2.97
N SER A 330 -24.56 -27.34 -1.65
CA SER A 330 -25.20 -26.33 -0.79
C SER A 330 -24.45 -24.99 -0.79
N SER A 331 -23.11 -25.02 -0.79
CA SER A 331 -22.30 -23.80 -0.90
C SER A 331 -22.42 -23.17 -2.29
N VAL A 332 -22.48 -23.99 -3.36
CA VAL A 332 -22.72 -23.51 -4.73
C VAL A 332 -24.05 -22.78 -4.81
N LYS A 333 -25.14 -23.41 -4.33
CA LYS A 333 -26.49 -22.84 -4.30
C LYS A 333 -26.53 -21.53 -3.51
N ASN A 334 -25.99 -21.52 -2.29
CA ASN A 334 -25.97 -20.32 -1.45
C ASN A 334 -25.24 -19.15 -2.11
N ILE A 335 -24.06 -19.39 -2.71
CA ILE A 335 -23.29 -18.33 -3.38
C ILE A 335 -24.00 -17.83 -4.64
N MET A 336 -24.62 -18.73 -5.41
CA MET A 336 -25.44 -18.33 -6.55
C MET A 336 -26.61 -17.46 -6.10
N GLN A 337 -27.35 -17.84 -5.05
CA GLN A 337 -28.45 -17.03 -4.51
C GLN A 337 -28.02 -15.63 -4.10
N ILE A 338 -26.82 -15.47 -3.53
CA ILE A 338 -26.28 -14.16 -3.14
C ILE A 338 -26.01 -13.27 -4.37
N LEU A 339 -25.48 -13.85 -5.44
CA LEU A 339 -24.92 -13.10 -6.57
C LEU A 339 -25.87 -12.99 -7.79
N GLY A 340 -26.84 -13.90 -7.92
CA GLY A 340 -27.84 -13.90 -8.97
C GLY A 340 -27.31 -14.24 -10.37
N GLU A 341 -28.13 -14.00 -11.40
CA GLU A 341 -27.85 -14.40 -12.79
C GLU A 341 -26.82 -13.51 -13.52
N GLY A 342 -26.51 -12.33 -12.97
CA GLY A 342 -25.56 -11.37 -13.58
C GLY A 342 -24.09 -11.83 -13.56
N VAL A 343 -23.79 -12.92 -12.85
CA VAL A 343 -22.44 -13.46 -12.67
C VAL A 343 -22.28 -14.76 -13.46
N GLN A 344 -21.09 -14.99 -14.04
CA GLN A 344 -20.78 -16.26 -14.68
C GLN A 344 -20.34 -17.32 -13.67
N TYR A 345 -20.89 -18.53 -13.75
CA TYR A 345 -20.55 -19.62 -12.84
C TYR A 345 -19.82 -20.76 -13.54
N PHE A 346 -18.79 -21.27 -12.86
CA PHE A 346 -17.98 -22.39 -13.31
C PHE A 346 -17.69 -23.34 -12.16
N LYS A 347 -17.46 -24.62 -12.47
CA LYS A 347 -16.98 -25.62 -11.52
C LYS A 347 -15.69 -26.25 -12.03
N MET A 348 -14.71 -26.38 -11.14
CA MET A 348 -13.45 -27.04 -11.45
C MET A 348 -13.65 -28.56 -11.44
N ASP A 349 -12.97 -29.25 -12.35
CA ASP A 349 -12.98 -30.71 -12.44
C ASP A 349 -11.58 -31.24 -12.79
N TYR A 350 -11.35 -32.55 -12.65
CA TYR A 350 -10.12 -33.17 -13.14
C TYR A 350 -10.20 -33.44 -14.64
N ASP A 351 -9.05 -33.46 -15.32
CA ASP A 351 -8.97 -33.97 -16.69
C ASP A 351 -8.67 -35.47 -16.67
N PRO A 352 -9.56 -36.37 -17.13
CA PRO A 352 -9.26 -37.80 -17.21
C PRO A 352 -8.08 -38.13 -18.12
N ASN A 353 -7.76 -37.27 -19.09
CA ASN A 353 -6.60 -37.45 -19.96
C ASN A 353 -5.30 -36.93 -19.33
N ASN A 354 -5.38 -36.13 -18.26
CA ASN A 354 -4.24 -35.65 -17.48
C ASN A 354 -4.71 -35.18 -16.09
N VAL A 355 -4.73 -36.08 -15.12
CA VAL A 355 -5.30 -35.81 -13.77
C VAL A 355 -4.60 -34.67 -13.01
N TYR A 356 -3.41 -34.24 -13.44
CA TYR A 356 -2.70 -33.09 -12.88
C TYR A 356 -3.14 -31.74 -13.47
N LYS A 357 -4.08 -31.75 -14.43
CA LYS A 357 -4.68 -30.55 -15.01
C LYS A 357 -6.13 -30.44 -14.57
N LEU A 358 -6.50 -29.25 -14.09
CA LEU A 358 -7.89 -28.93 -13.82
C LEU A 358 -8.60 -28.49 -15.09
N LYS A 359 -9.80 -29.01 -15.32
CA LYS A 359 -10.81 -28.54 -16.28
C LYS A 359 -11.70 -27.49 -15.62
N VAL A 360 -12.23 -26.61 -16.46
CA VAL A 360 -13.15 -25.53 -16.06
C VAL A 360 -14.45 -25.77 -16.81
N ASN A 361 -15.51 -26.13 -16.10
CA ASN A 361 -16.81 -26.44 -16.69
C ASN A 361 -17.77 -25.30 -16.37
N LYS A 362 -18.44 -24.75 -17.37
CA LYS A 362 -19.50 -23.75 -17.15
C LYS A 362 -20.72 -24.45 -16.56
N ILE A 363 -21.34 -23.83 -15.56
CA ILE A 363 -22.61 -24.28 -14.96
C ILE A 363 -23.62 -23.14 -15.04
N LEU A 364 -24.92 -23.46 -15.13
CA LEU A 364 -25.96 -22.45 -15.30
C LEU A 364 -26.69 -22.23 -13.98
N TYR A 365 -27.02 -20.96 -13.70
CA TYR A 365 -27.74 -20.56 -12.48
C TYR A 365 -29.07 -21.32 -12.31
N LYS A 366 -29.86 -21.39 -13.40
CA LYS A 366 -31.15 -22.10 -13.46
C LYS A 366 -31.09 -23.60 -13.16
N ASP A 367 -29.91 -24.22 -13.26
CA ASP A 367 -29.76 -25.66 -12.97
C ASP A 367 -29.65 -25.91 -11.46
N TYR A 368 -29.44 -24.86 -10.66
CA TYR A 368 -29.19 -24.93 -9.21
C TYR A 368 -30.25 -24.20 -8.39
N ILE A 369 -30.86 -23.15 -8.94
CA ILE A 369 -31.86 -22.33 -8.27
C ILE A 369 -33.19 -22.49 -9.00
N ASP A 370 -34.18 -23.04 -8.29
CA ASP A 370 -35.55 -23.07 -8.74
C ASP A 370 -36.07 -21.61 -8.72
N THR A 371 -36.22 -21.02 -9.90
CA THR A 371 -36.71 -19.65 -10.12
C THR A 371 -38.22 -19.56 -10.06
#